data_AF-A0A2G6DC36-F1
#
_entry.id   AF-A0A2G6DC36-F1
#
_cell.length_a   1.000
_cell.length_b   1.000
_cell.length_c   1.000
_cell.angle_alpha   90.00
_cell.angle_beta   90.00
_cell.angle_gamma   90.00
#
_symmetry.space_group_name_H-M   'P 1'
#
loop_
_entity.id
_entity.type
_entity.pdbx_description
1 polymer ?
#
loop_
_entity_poly.entity_id
_entity_poly.type
_entity_poly.pdbx_seq_one_letter_code
_entity_poly.pdbx_strand_id
1 'polypeptide(L)'
;MFHTLLTRLCLLGCLMVPATTFAAGTNFFVQGLSHPLTVPTQLVAIFSLGLLIGQQGWKHLTRVLPAFVVALAAGLVMTRYQSASWNSEMMLLPLAAIGGLLVMLKWQLPVGVTFTIAVITAVIVGMDSAVPVIPGLQVRKIYANLAGSGLTICGILLLISLIATLLRNVLQGVPLRILGAWATAGAVLVLTLRLSRVSGL
;
A
#
# COMPACT_ATOMS: atom_id res chain seq x y z
N MET A 1 -9.73 -15.30 -21.96
CA MET A 1 -8.86 -14.15 -21.61
C MET A 1 -8.84 -13.86 -20.10
N PHE A 2 -9.97 -13.95 -19.39
CA PHE A 2 -10.05 -13.70 -17.95
C PHE A 2 -9.36 -14.78 -17.09
N HIS A 3 -9.52 -16.06 -17.45
CA HIS A 3 -8.87 -17.19 -16.74
C HIS A 3 -7.35 -17.21 -16.85
N THR A 4 -6.78 -16.82 -18.00
CA THR A 4 -5.33 -16.81 -18.23
C THR A 4 -4.62 -15.66 -17.51
N LEU A 5 -5.33 -14.55 -17.26
CA LEU A 5 -4.84 -13.47 -16.41
C LEU A 5 -4.81 -13.89 -14.94
N LEU A 6 -5.86 -14.58 -14.46
CA LEU A 6 -5.97 -15.07 -13.09
C LEU A 6 -4.85 -16.07 -12.72
N THR A 7 -4.53 -17.01 -13.62
CA THR A 7 -3.44 -17.98 -13.39
C THR A 7 -2.07 -17.30 -13.38
N ARG A 8 -1.83 -16.35 -14.28
CA ARG A 8 -0.57 -15.58 -14.32
C ARG A 8 -0.39 -14.71 -13.07
N LEU A 9 -1.49 -14.23 -12.49
CA LEU A 9 -1.49 -13.41 -11.26
C LEU A 9 -1.33 -14.23 -9.97
N CYS A 10 -1.99 -15.38 -9.87
CA CYS A 10 -1.70 -16.34 -8.78
C CYS A 10 -0.24 -16.79 -8.83
N LEU A 11 0.33 -17.00 -10.02
CA LEU A 11 1.75 -17.31 -10.17
C LEU A 11 2.65 -16.14 -9.74
N LEU A 12 2.29 -14.90 -10.06
CA LEU A 12 3.07 -13.71 -9.64
C LEU A 12 2.99 -13.46 -8.12
N GLY A 13 1.82 -13.65 -7.51
CA GLY A 13 1.63 -13.60 -6.06
C GLY A 13 2.39 -14.73 -5.34
N CYS A 14 2.30 -15.96 -5.84
CA CYS A 14 3.07 -17.10 -5.33
C CYS A 14 4.59 -16.98 -5.55
N LEU A 15 5.05 -16.12 -6.47
CA LEU A 15 6.48 -15.82 -6.66
C LEU A 15 7.01 -14.76 -5.67
N MET A 16 6.14 -13.94 -5.08
CA MET A 16 6.54 -12.94 -4.08
C MET A 16 6.64 -13.53 -2.66
N VAL A 17 5.96 -14.65 -2.37
CA VAL A 17 5.99 -15.33 -1.06
C VAL A 17 7.34 -16.01 -0.74
N PRO A 18 8.04 -16.67 -1.68
CA PRO A 18 9.36 -17.26 -1.43
C PRO A 18 10.48 -16.21 -1.30
N ALA A 19 10.28 -14.99 -1.81
CA ALA A 19 11.28 -13.93 -1.71
C ALA A 19 11.46 -13.44 -0.26
N THR A 20 10.43 -13.59 0.59
CA THR A 20 10.48 -13.16 1.99
C THR A 20 11.14 -14.17 2.93
N THR A 21 11.28 -15.45 2.54
CA THR A 21 11.91 -16.49 3.39
C THR A 21 13.43 -16.54 3.24
N PHE A 22 14.00 -15.88 2.24
CA PHE A 22 15.46 -15.67 2.07
C PHE A 22 15.98 -14.41 2.80
N ALA A 23 15.33 -14.04 3.91
CA ALA A 23 15.71 -12.88 4.73
C ALA A 23 16.83 -13.19 5.75
N ALA A 24 17.75 -14.10 5.41
CA ALA A 24 18.97 -14.34 6.16
C ALA A 24 20.18 -13.92 5.32
N GLY A 25 20.46 -12.61 5.24
CA GLY A 25 21.85 -12.16 5.40
C GLY A 25 22.59 -11.39 4.30
N THR A 26 22.13 -11.14 3.06
CA THR A 26 23.07 -10.55 2.06
C THR A 26 22.57 -9.48 1.07
N ASN A 27 21.27 -9.29 0.81
CA ASN A 27 20.81 -8.34 -0.23
C ASN A 27 19.89 -7.22 0.29
N PHE A 28 20.37 -5.97 0.20
CA PHE A 28 19.61 -4.75 0.51
C PHE A 28 18.30 -4.64 -0.27
N PHE A 29 18.23 -5.25 -1.45
CA PHE A 29 16.99 -5.37 -2.22
C PHE A 29 15.93 -6.22 -1.48
N VAL A 30 16.33 -7.36 -0.91
CA VAL A 30 15.43 -8.26 -0.17
C VAL A 30 14.97 -7.62 1.12
N GLN A 31 15.85 -6.86 1.78
CA GLN A 31 15.47 -6.02 2.92
C GLN A 31 14.42 -4.96 2.53
N GLY A 32 14.55 -4.40 1.33
CA GLY A 32 13.58 -3.47 0.78
C GLY A 32 12.24 -4.12 0.52
N LEU A 33 12.24 -5.36 0.05
CA LEU A 33 11.02 -6.13 -0.20
C LEU A 33 10.23 -6.39 1.08
N SER A 34 10.90 -6.65 2.21
CA SER A 34 10.23 -6.93 3.48
C SER A 34 9.78 -5.68 4.22
N HIS A 35 10.38 -4.51 3.97
CA HIS A 35 10.09 -3.27 4.70
C HIS A 35 8.59 -2.91 4.75
N PRO A 36 7.84 -2.89 3.64
CA PRO A 36 6.41 -2.54 3.68
C PRO A 36 5.55 -3.59 4.40
N LEU A 37 6.05 -4.83 4.53
CA LEU A 37 5.36 -5.91 5.23
C LEU A 37 5.57 -5.84 6.74
N THR A 38 6.68 -5.25 7.19
CA THR A 38 6.98 -5.10 8.63
C THR A 38 6.35 -3.85 9.23
N VAL A 39 5.83 -2.92 8.42
CA VAL A 39 5.17 -1.69 8.85
C VAL A 39 3.64 -1.84 8.71
N PRO A 40 2.91 -2.14 9.81
CA PRO A 40 1.49 -2.46 9.73
C PRO A 40 0.62 -1.32 9.16
N THR A 41 1.00 -0.07 9.42
CA THR A 41 0.27 1.12 8.99
C THR A 41 0.27 1.28 7.47
N GLN A 42 1.43 1.07 6.82
CA GLN A 42 1.55 1.04 5.36
C GLN A 42 0.71 -0.10 4.78
N LEU A 43 0.77 -1.29 5.39
CA LEU A 43 0.03 -2.45 4.91
C LEU A 43 -1.48 -2.21 4.95
N VAL A 44 -2.03 -1.68 6.05
CA VAL A 44 -3.46 -1.38 6.17
C VAL A 44 -3.88 -0.25 5.21
N ALA A 45 -3.04 0.78 5.03
CA ALA A 45 -3.32 1.87 4.09
C ALA A 45 -3.34 1.40 2.63
N ILE A 46 -2.33 0.62 2.21
CA ILE A 46 -2.25 0.03 0.87
C ILE A 46 -3.39 -0.97 0.66
N PHE A 47 -3.73 -1.76 1.68
CA PHE A 47 -4.84 -2.69 1.64
C PHE A 47 -6.17 -1.97 1.41
N SER A 48 -6.46 -0.94 2.21
CA SER A 48 -7.65 -0.12 2.07
C SER A 48 -7.73 0.58 0.71
N LEU A 49 -6.62 1.16 0.25
CA LEU A 49 -6.54 1.79 -1.07
C LEU A 49 -6.75 0.79 -2.20
N GLY A 50 -6.16 -0.41 -2.09
CA GLY A 50 -6.32 -1.47 -3.09
C GLY A 50 -7.78 -1.91 -3.19
N LEU A 51 -8.45 -2.12 -2.06
CA LEU A 51 -9.88 -2.42 -2.04
C LEU A 51 -10.69 -1.31 -2.72
N LEU A 52 -10.39 -0.05 -2.41
CA LEU A 52 -11.08 1.11 -2.98
C LEU A 52 -10.91 1.19 -4.50
N ILE A 53 -9.68 1.08 -5.01
CA ILE A 53 -9.41 1.12 -6.46
C ILE A 53 -10.11 -0.04 -7.16
N GLY A 54 -10.02 -1.26 -6.61
CA GLY A 54 -10.64 -2.45 -7.19
C GLY A 54 -12.17 -2.39 -7.21
N GLN A 55 -12.79 -1.79 -6.19
CA GLN A 55 -14.23 -1.57 -6.14
C GLN A 55 -14.72 -0.70 -7.32
N GLN A 56 -13.98 0.35 -7.69
CA GLN A 56 -14.36 1.25 -8.79
C GLN A 56 -14.22 0.58 -10.18
N GLY A 57 -13.40 -0.47 -10.29
CA GLY A 57 -13.29 -1.33 -11.48
C GLY A 57 -12.12 -1.05 -12.39
N TRP A 58 -12.10 -1.78 -13.52
CA TRP A 58 -10.94 -1.85 -14.41
C TRP A 58 -10.50 -0.50 -14.99
N LYS A 59 -11.45 0.35 -15.39
CA LYS A 59 -11.14 1.69 -15.94
C LYS A 59 -10.48 2.61 -14.89
N HIS A 60 -10.83 2.45 -13.62
CA HIS A 60 -10.18 3.20 -12.54
C HIS A 60 -8.79 2.64 -12.26
N LEU A 61 -8.66 1.31 -12.19
CA LEU A 61 -7.39 0.63 -11.97
C LEU A 61 -6.33 1.07 -12.99
N THR A 62 -6.66 1.08 -14.29
CA THR A 62 -5.70 1.44 -15.34
C THR A 62 -5.29 2.91 -15.35
N ARG A 63 -6.12 3.81 -14.78
CA ARG A 63 -5.82 5.25 -14.69
C ARG A 63 -5.09 5.64 -13.41
N VAL A 64 -5.51 5.07 -12.28
CA VAL A 64 -5.00 5.44 -10.96
C VAL A 64 -3.67 4.75 -10.66
N LEU A 65 -3.47 3.51 -11.11
CA LEU A 65 -2.28 2.73 -10.79
C LEU A 65 -0.98 3.33 -11.37
N PRO A 66 -0.91 3.81 -12.64
CA PRO A 66 0.27 4.50 -13.13
C PRO A 66 0.58 5.77 -12.34
N ALA A 67 -0.45 6.52 -11.95
CA ALA A 67 -0.28 7.73 -11.14
C ALA A 67 0.27 7.42 -9.75
N PHE A 68 -0.22 6.36 -9.11
CA PHE A 68 0.31 5.87 -7.85
C PHE A 68 1.79 5.47 -7.98
N VAL A 69 2.17 4.74 -9.03
CA VAL A 69 3.56 4.31 -9.26
C VAL A 69 4.48 5.53 -9.43
N VAL A 70 4.07 6.52 -10.23
CA VAL A 70 4.85 7.75 -10.44
C VAL A 70 4.98 8.55 -9.14
N ALA A 71 3.89 8.71 -8.40
CA ALA A 71 3.88 9.43 -7.12
C ALA A 71 4.72 8.72 -6.05
N LEU A 72 4.67 7.39 -6.00
CA LEU A 72 5.48 6.59 -5.09
C LEU A 72 6.97 6.71 -5.44
N ALA A 73 7.32 6.61 -6.72
CA ALA A 73 8.69 6.81 -7.18
C ALA A 73 9.21 8.21 -6.82
N ALA A 74 8.39 9.24 -7.00
CA ALA A 74 8.71 10.60 -6.59
C ALA A 74 8.92 10.71 -5.08
N GLY A 75 8.01 10.14 -4.26
CA GLY A 75 8.12 10.13 -2.80
C GLY A 75 9.39 9.40 -2.32
N LEU A 76 9.68 8.23 -2.90
CA LEU A 76 10.90 7.47 -2.64
C LEU A 76 12.16 8.27 -2.97
N VAL A 77 12.22 8.94 -4.11
CA VAL A 77 13.35 9.80 -4.47
C VAL A 77 13.46 11.01 -3.54
N MET A 78 12.34 11.60 -3.13
CA MET A 78 12.29 12.74 -2.20
C MET A 78 12.94 12.43 -0.84
N THR A 79 12.88 11.17 -0.37
CA THR A 79 13.55 10.76 0.88
C THR A 79 15.06 11.05 0.90
N ARG A 80 15.68 11.20 -0.28
CA ARG A 80 17.12 11.53 -0.41
C ARG A 80 17.42 12.98 -0.07
N TYR A 81 16.46 13.87 -0.24
CA TYR A 81 16.63 15.30 -0.04
C TYR A 81 16.02 15.75 1.28
N GLN A 82 14.92 15.12 1.71
CA GLN A 82 14.20 15.47 2.93
C GLN A 82 13.69 14.21 3.61
N SER A 83 13.99 14.06 4.90
CA SER A 83 13.27 13.13 5.75
C SER A 83 11.93 13.75 6.14
N ALA A 84 10.87 12.94 6.13
CA ALA A 84 9.58 13.31 6.67
C ALA A 84 9.72 13.74 8.13
N SER A 85 9.49 15.03 8.44
CA SER A 85 9.46 15.54 9.82
C SER A 85 8.13 15.25 10.53
N TRP A 86 7.11 14.87 9.77
CA TRP A 86 5.78 14.52 10.26
C TRP A 86 5.65 13.03 10.60
N ASN A 87 4.66 12.69 11.43
CA ASN A 87 4.34 11.32 11.77
C ASN A 87 3.49 10.69 10.65
N SER A 88 4.13 9.95 9.74
CA SER A 88 3.48 9.29 8.59
C SER A 88 2.32 8.39 9.03
N GLU A 89 2.45 7.70 10.17
CA GLU A 89 1.41 6.80 10.68
C GLU A 89 0.12 7.55 11.03
N MET A 90 0.25 8.73 11.65
CA MET A 90 -0.90 9.59 11.97
C MET A 90 -1.64 10.10 10.73
N MET A 91 -0.98 10.13 9.57
CA MET A 91 -1.62 10.50 8.31
C MET A 91 -2.18 9.28 7.56
N LEU A 92 -1.46 8.16 7.58
CA LEU A 92 -1.85 6.92 6.88
C LEU A 92 -3.06 6.23 7.53
N LEU A 93 -3.16 6.24 8.86
CA LEU A 93 -4.25 5.55 9.56
C LEU A 93 -5.63 6.18 9.28
N PRO A 94 -5.81 7.51 9.36
CA PRO A 94 -7.07 8.14 8.94
C PRO A 94 -7.40 7.89 7.47
N LEU A 95 -6.41 7.97 6.57
CA LEU A 95 -6.60 7.65 5.15
C LEU A 95 -7.08 6.21 4.95
N ALA A 96 -6.49 5.26 5.69
CA ALA A 96 -6.89 3.87 5.67
C ALA A 96 -8.31 3.66 6.20
N ALA A 97 -8.68 4.34 7.30
CA ALA A 97 -10.02 4.30 7.87
C ALA A 97 -11.08 4.88 6.93
N ILE A 98 -10.80 6.04 6.33
CA ILE A 98 -11.68 6.67 5.34
C ILE A 98 -11.81 5.78 4.10
N GLY A 99 -10.71 5.23 3.59
CA GLY A 99 -10.71 4.30 2.47
C GLY A 99 -11.57 3.06 2.76
N GLY A 100 -11.46 2.49 3.95
CA GLY A 100 -12.22 1.30 4.36
C GLY A 100 -13.71 1.61 4.50
N LEU A 101 -14.03 2.80 5.02
CA LEU A 101 -15.40 3.28 5.13
C LEU A 101 -16.03 3.50 3.74
N LEU A 102 -15.29 4.12 2.81
CA LEU A 102 -15.73 4.32 1.42
C LEU A 102 -15.96 2.98 0.71
N VAL A 103 -15.13 1.97 1.01
CA VAL A 103 -15.32 0.60 0.53
C VAL A 103 -16.59 -0.02 1.12
N MET A 104 -16.78 0.10 2.43
CA MET A 104 -17.96 -0.42 3.15
C MET A 104 -19.27 0.16 2.58
N LEU A 105 -19.29 1.46 2.28
CA LEU A 105 -20.45 2.15 1.74
C LEU A 105 -20.71 1.83 0.26
N LYS A 106 -19.81 1.12 -0.41
CA LYS A 106 -19.87 0.83 -1.85
C LYS A 106 -20.01 2.12 -2.69
N TRP A 107 -19.41 3.22 -2.24
CA TRP A 107 -19.56 4.52 -2.92
C TRP A 107 -18.86 4.48 -4.29
N GLN A 108 -19.57 4.85 -5.35
CA GLN A 108 -18.99 5.10 -6.67
C GLN A 108 -18.35 6.48 -6.68
N LEU A 109 -17.03 6.53 -6.64
CA LEU A 109 -16.28 7.78 -6.58
C LEU A 109 -15.86 8.21 -7.99
N PRO A 110 -15.84 9.52 -8.28
CA PRO A 110 -15.23 10.00 -9.51
C PRO A 110 -13.73 9.68 -9.51
N VAL A 111 -13.17 9.43 -10.70
CA VAL A 111 -11.75 9.05 -10.87
C VAL A 111 -10.82 10.05 -10.19
N GLY A 112 -11.15 11.35 -10.23
CA GLY A 112 -10.36 12.40 -9.59
C GLY A 112 -10.16 12.21 -8.08
N VAL A 113 -11.19 11.78 -7.36
CA VAL A 113 -11.10 11.57 -5.90
C VAL A 113 -10.25 10.35 -5.57
N THR A 114 -10.44 9.24 -6.29
CA THR A 114 -9.59 8.05 -6.10
C THR A 114 -8.14 8.35 -6.47
N PHE A 115 -7.91 9.15 -7.52
CA PHE A 115 -6.60 9.60 -7.94
C PHE A 115 -5.92 10.44 -6.84
N THR A 116 -6.60 11.43 -6.26
CA THR A 116 -6.03 12.25 -5.20
C THR A 116 -5.68 11.43 -3.96
N ILE A 117 -6.56 10.51 -3.55
CA ILE A 117 -6.29 9.62 -2.42
C ILE A 117 -5.08 8.73 -2.72
N ALA A 118 -5.00 8.17 -3.93
CA ALA A 118 -3.87 7.32 -4.31
C ALA A 118 -2.54 8.09 -4.33
N VAL A 119 -2.51 9.30 -4.87
CA VAL A 119 -1.30 10.14 -4.91
C VAL A 119 -0.86 10.53 -3.50
N ILE A 120 -1.79 10.97 -2.64
CA ILE A 120 -1.48 11.33 -1.25
C ILE A 120 -0.90 10.13 -0.51
N THR A 121 -1.57 8.97 -0.59
CA THR A 121 -1.09 7.73 0.04
C THR A 121 0.26 7.32 -0.50
N ALA A 122 0.49 7.39 -1.82
CA ALA A 122 1.76 7.04 -2.44
C ALA A 122 2.93 7.91 -1.95
N VAL A 123 2.71 9.23 -1.83
CA VAL A 123 3.71 10.17 -1.35
C VAL A 123 4.04 9.88 0.11
N ILE A 124 3.03 9.72 0.97
CA ILE A 124 3.25 9.46 2.40
C ILE A 124 3.98 8.12 2.59
N VAL A 125 3.54 7.05 1.94
CA VAL A 125 4.21 5.73 2.01
C VAL A 125 5.64 5.79 1.45
N GLY A 126 5.84 6.51 0.35
CA GLY A 126 7.17 6.68 -0.26
C GLY A 126 8.13 7.41 0.68
N MET A 127 7.65 8.48 1.33
CA MET A 127 8.44 9.23 2.31
C MET A 127 8.72 8.46 3.60
N ASP A 128 7.78 7.60 4.01
CA ASP A 128 7.90 6.73 5.18
C ASP A 128 8.86 5.54 4.96
N SER A 129 9.20 5.25 3.70
CA SER A 129 10.16 4.20 3.32
C SER A 129 11.61 4.70 3.27
N ALA A 130 11.91 5.79 3.97
CA ALA A 130 13.23 6.39 4.01
C ALA A 130 14.27 5.43 4.62
N VAL A 131 15.41 5.27 3.96
CA VAL A 131 16.52 4.43 4.43
C VAL A 131 17.44 5.28 5.30
N PRO A 132 17.78 4.84 6.53
CA PRO A 132 18.75 5.53 7.37
C PRO A 132 20.07 5.74 6.63
N VAL A 133 20.52 6.98 6.51
CA VAL A 133 21.79 7.32 5.85
C VAL A 133 22.93 7.00 6.80
N ILE A 134 23.54 5.84 6.63
CA ILE A 134 24.74 5.43 7.38
C ILE A 134 25.98 5.90 6.61
N PRO A 135 26.95 6.60 7.24
CA PRO A 135 28.21 6.98 6.60
C PRO A 135 28.92 5.75 6.03
N GLY A 136 29.31 5.78 4.75
CA GLY A 136 29.99 4.66 4.08
C GLY A 136 29.08 3.65 3.36
N LEU A 137 27.75 3.82 3.41
CA LEU A 137 26.83 2.97 2.66
C LEU A 137 26.88 3.30 1.15
N GLN A 138 27.14 2.31 0.31
CA GLN A 138 27.16 2.48 -1.15
C GLN A 138 25.79 2.95 -1.66
N VAL A 139 25.79 3.97 -2.51
CA VAL A 139 24.59 4.53 -3.16
C VAL A 139 23.76 3.43 -3.86
N ARG A 140 24.42 2.43 -4.45
CA ARG A 140 23.77 1.27 -5.08
C ARG A 140 22.89 0.47 -4.12
N LYS A 141 23.29 0.32 -2.86
CA LYS A 141 22.54 -0.43 -1.84
C LYS A 141 21.28 0.32 -1.42
N ILE A 142 21.35 1.65 -1.39
CA ILE A 142 20.20 2.52 -1.10
C ILE A 142 19.15 2.36 -2.22
N TYR A 143 19.53 2.57 -3.49
CA TYR A 143 18.60 2.38 -4.60
C TYR A 143 18.03 0.96 -4.69
N ALA A 144 18.83 -0.07 -4.37
CA ALA A 144 18.34 -1.45 -4.30
C ALA A 144 17.25 -1.60 -3.23
N ASN A 145 17.43 -1.02 -2.05
CA ASN A 145 16.42 -1.05 -0.98
C ASN A 145 15.13 -0.32 -1.40
N LEU A 146 15.23 0.91 -1.91
CA LEU A 146 14.05 1.67 -2.35
C LEU A 146 13.32 0.97 -3.50
N ALA A 147 14.04 0.38 -4.45
CA ALA A 147 13.44 -0.37 -5.55
C ALA A 147 12.69 -1.61 -5.04
N GLY A 148 13.25 -2.31 -4.04
CA GLY A 148 12.57 -3.42 -3.37
C GLY A 148 11.27 -2.97 -2.70
N SER A 149 11.31 -1.91 -1.90
CA SER A 149 10.11 -1.40 -1.23
C SER A 149 9.04 -0.93 -2.21
N GLY A 150 9.45 -0.18 -3.24
CA GLY A 150 8.55 0.26 -4.31
C GLY A 150 7.88 -0.92 -5.03
N LEU A 151 8.64 -1.96 -5.36
CA LEU A 151 8.12 -3.17 -6.00
C LEU A 151 7.11 -3.89 -5.12
N THR A 152 7.41 -4.08 -3.83
CA THR A 152 6.47 -4.72 -2.90
C THR A 152 5.19 -3.91 -2.74
N ILE A 153 5.29 -2.59 -2.53
CA ILE A 153 4.12 -1.71 -2.36
C ILE A 153 3.23 -1.77 -3.61
N CYS A 154 3.83 -1.64 -4.80
CA CYS A 154 3.08 -1.71 -6.05
C CYS A 154 2.48 -3.11 -6.27
N GLY A 155 3.22 -4.16 -5.95
CA GLY A 155 2.77 -5.55 -6.06
C GLY A 155 1.58 -5.85 -5.17
N ILE A 156 1.65 -5.45 -3.89
CA ILE A 156 0.55 -5.60 -2.93
C ILE A 156 -0.67 -4.81 -3.39
N LEU A 157 -0.50 -3.53 -3.76
CA LEU A 157 -1.60 -2.70 -4.22
C LEU A 157 -2.30 -3.31 -5.43
N LEU A 158 -1.53 -3.73 -6.43
CA LEU A 158 -2.02 -4.35 -7.65
C LEU A 158 -2.78 -5.65 -7.34
N LEU A 159 -2.20 -6.53 -6.53
CA LEU A 159 -2.79 -7.80 -6.15
C LEU A 159 -4.14 -7.59 -5.45
N ILE A 160 -4.18 -6.71 -4.44
CA ILE A 160 -5.41 -6.43 -3.69
C ILE A 160 -6.45 -5.77 -4.58
N SER A 161 -6.06 -4.81 -5.43
CA SER A 161 -6.99 -4.13 -6.33
C SER A 161 -7.62 -5.10 -7.33
N LEU A 162 -6.87 -6.09 -7.79
CA LEU A 162 -7.38 -7.12 -8.70
C LEU A 162 -8.33 -8.06 -7.98
N ILE A 163 -7.96 -8.57 -6.81
CA ILE A 163 -8.85 -9.38 -5.97
C ILE A 163 -10.15 -8.62 -5.69
N ALA A 164 -10.05 -7.34 -5.34
CA ALA A 164 -11.21 -6.49 -5.09
C ALA A 164 -12.07 -6.30 -6.34
N THR A 165 -11.46 -6.13 -7.52
CA THR A 165 -12.18 -6.04 -8.79
C THR A 165 -12.98 -7.31 -9.09
N LEU A 166 -12.46 -8.48 -8.71
CA LEU A 166 -13.17 -9.76 -8.87
C LEU A 166 -14.32 -9.88 -7.87
N LEU A 167 -14.07 -9.53 -6.60
CA LEU A 167 -15.06 -9.61 -5.53
C LEU A 167 -16.21 -8.60 -5.67
N ARG A 168 -16.03 -7.52 -6.44
CA ARG A 168 -17.05 -6.46 -6.58
C ARG A 168 -18.38 -6.95 -7.13
N ASN A 169 -18.36 -8.00 -7.96
CA ASN A 169 -19.55 -8.59 -8.58
C ASN A 169 -20.05 -9.82 -7.81
N VAL A 170 -19.24 -10.37 -6.90
CA VAL A 170 -19.60 -11.55 -6.09
C VAL A 170 -20.53 -11.11 -4.98
N LEU A 171 -21.69 -11.77 -4.86
CA LEU A 171 -22.69 -11.50 -3.81
C LEU A 171 -22.98 -9.99 -3.66
N GLN A 172 -23.12 -9.28 -4.78
CA GLN A 172 -23.37 -7.83 -4.83
C GLN A 172 -22.29 -6.96 -4.12
N GLY A 173 -21.08 -7.50 -3.89
CA GLY A 173 -19.98 -6.82 -3.23
C GLY A 173 -20.00 -6.94 -1.70
N VAL A 174 -20.81 -7.84 -1.11
CA VAL A 174 -20.79 -8.12 0.33
C VAL A 174 -19.38 -8.44 0.85
N PRO A 175 -18.55 -9.28 0.18
CA PRO A 175 -17.20 -9.55 0.64
C PRO A 175 -16.33 -8.28 0.76
N LEU A 176 -16.45 -7.36 -0.21
CA LEU A 176 -15.73 -6.08 -0.14
C LEU A 176 -16.16 -5.24 1.05
N ARG A 177 -17.46 -5.23 1.37
CA ARG A 177 -17.97 -4.46 2.52
C ARG A 177 -17.42 -4.99 3.85
N ILE A 178 -17.34 -6.31 3.99
CA ILE A 178 -16.76 -6.96 5.17
C ILE A 178 -15.27 -6.60 5.27
N LEU A 179 -14.50 -6.73 4.18
CA LEU A 179 -13.09 -6.37 4.15
C LEU A 179 -12.85 -4.88 4.44
N GLY A 180 -13.71 -4.00 3.92
CA GLY A 180 -13.68 -2.56 4.19
C GLY A 180 -13.98 -2.24 5.66
N ALA A 181 -14.97 -2.91 6.26
CA ALA A 181 -15.28 -2.77 7.68
C ALA A 181 -14.11 -3.25 8.57
N TRP A 182 -13.47 -4.37 8.21
CA TRP A 182 -12.28 -4.86 8.92
C TRP A 182 -11.09 -3.90 8.80
N ALA A 183 -10.84 -3.35 7.61
CA ALA A 183 -9.81 -2.34 7.40
C ALA A 183 -10.08 -1.08 8.23
N THR A 184 -11.34 -0.63 8.28
CA THR A 184 -11.75 0.54 9.07
C THR A 184 -11.56 0.30 10.55
N ALA A 185 -12.05 -0.84 11.06
CA ALA A 185 -11.93 -1.21 12.47
C ALA A 185 -10.46 -1.35 12.87
N GLY A 186 -9.63 -2.00 12.06
CA GLY A 186 -8.20 -2.13 12.29
C GLY A 186 -7.48 -0.78 12.32
N ALA A 187 -7.76 0.10 11.36
CA ALA A 187 -7.17 1.43 11.30
C ALA A 187 -7.58 2.30 12.52
N VAL A 188 -8.86 2.29 12.89
CA VAL A 188 -9.37 3.04 14.05
C VAL A 188 -8.81 2.50 15.36
N LEU A 189 -8.71 1.17 15.52
CA LEU A 189 -8.11 0.56 16.70
C LEU A 189 -6.66 0.98 16.88
N VAL A 190 -5.84 0.85 15.82
CA VAL A 190 -4.42 1.24 15.86
C VAL A 190 -4.27 2.75 16.09
N LEU A 191 -5.10 3.57 15.46
CA LEU A 191 -5.13 5.01 15.69
C LEU A 191 -5.46 5.35 17.14
N THR A 192 -6.45 4.68 17.72
CA THR A 192 -6.88 4.90 19.10
C THR A 192 -5.78 4.49 20.09
N LEU A 193 -5.13 3.35 19.89
CA LEU A 193 -4.00 2.90 20.72
C LEU A 193 -2.78 3.84 20.64
N ARG A 194 -2.54 4.42 19.45
CA ARG A 194 -1.49 5.43 19.27
C ARG A 194 -1.84 6.71 20.02
N LEU A 195 -3.08 7.19 19.90
CA LEU A 195 -3.55 8.38 20.59
C LEU A 195 -3.53 8.19 22.11
N SER A 196 -3.96 7.03 22.63
CA SER A 196 -3.96 6.74 24.07
C SER A 196 -2.55 6.78 24.65
N ARG A 197 -1.57 6.18 23.96
CA ARG A 197 -0.16 6.21 24.36
C ARG A 197 0.42 7.63 24.35
N VAL A 198 0.00 8.48 23.42
CA VAL A 198 0.44 9.89 23.36
C VAL A 198 -0.21 10.71 24.49
N SER A 199 -1.46 10.42 24.85
CA SER A 199 -2.18 11.13 25.93
C SER A 199 -1.81 10.69 27.34
N GLY A 200 -0.95 9.69 27.53
CA GLY A 200 -0.45 9.30 28.85
C GLY A 200 -1.51 8.74 29.81
N LEU A 201 -2.54 8.07 29.27
CA LEU A 201 -3.46 7.22 30.03
C LEU A 201 -3.04 5.75 29.88
#